data_AF-A0A841WY05-F1
#
_entry.id   AF-A0A841WY05-F1
#
_cell.length_a   1.000
_cell.length_b   1.000
_cell.length_c   1.000
_cell.angle_alpha   90.00
_cell.angle_beta   90.00
_cell.angle_gamma   90.00
#
_symmetry.space_group_name_H-M   'P 1'
#
loop_
_entity.id
_entity.type
_entity.pdbx_description
1 polymer ?
#
loop_
_entity_poly.entity_id
_entity_poly.type
_entity_poly.pdbx_seq_one_letter_code
_entity_poly.pdbx_strand_id
1 'polypeptide(L)' 'MSDLNRGIMKFEGADSPKVVTISTVLLLGSIAALIVWALQAAYAIN' A
#
# COMPACT_ATOMS: atom_id res chain seq x y z
N MET A 1 -1.32 13.56 -11.90
CA MET A 1 -1.41 12.21 -12.48
C MET A 1 -2.51 12.20 -13.53
N SER A 2 -2.27 12.73 -14.74
CA SER A 2 -3.27 12.66 -15.81
C SER A 2 -3.01 11.52 -16.79
N ASP A 3 -1.76 11.08 -16.93
CA ASP A 3 -1.36 10.08 -17.92
C ASP A 3 -1.83 8.66 -17.57
N LEU A 4 -1.84 8.31 -16.29
CA LEU A 4 -2.35 7.04 -15.77
C LEU A 4 -3.87 6.88 -15.98
N ASN A 5 -4.59 8.00 -16.13
CA ASN A 5 -6.04 8.05 -16.24
C ASN A 5 -6.52 7.90 -17.70
N ARG A 6 -5.93 6.94 -18.42
CA ARG A 6 -6.17 6.66 -19.85
C ARG A 6 -6.39 5.17 -20.10
N GLY A 7 -7.14 4.85 -21.15
CA GLY A 7 -7.37 3.47 -21.59
C GLY A 7 -8.05 2.63 -20.51
N ILE A 8 -7.55 1.42 -20.29
CA ILE A 8 -8.13 0.45 -19.34
C ILE A 8 -7.83 0.79 -17.87
N MET A 9 -6.93 1.74 -17.59
CA MET A 9 -6.51 2.12 -16.23
C MET A 9 -7.26 3.37 -15.73
N LYS A 10 -8.33 3.78 -16.42
CA LYS A 10 -9.14 4.94 -16.06
C LYS A 10 -10.15 4.59 -14.98
N PHE A 11 -9.71 4.66 -13.73
CA PHE A 11 -10.54 4.45 -12.56
C PHE A 11 -10.95 5.80 -11.94
N GLU A 12 -12.26 6.05 -11.89
CA GLU A 12 -12.78 7.28 -11.36
C GLU A 12 -12.40 7.46 -9.88
N GLY A 13 -11.80 8.62 -9.56
CA GLY A 13 -11.41 8.96 -8.19
C GLY A 13 -10.18 8.20 -7.64
N ALA A 14 -9.56 7.30 -8.40
CA ALA A 14 -8.39 6.53 -7.95
C ALA A 14 -7.17 7.41 -7.65
N ASP A 15 -6.98 8.49 -8.42
CA ASP A 15 -5.90 9.45 -8.22
C ASP A 15 -6.23 10.52 -7.15
N SER A 16 -7.37 10.42 -6.46
CA SER A 16 -7.72 11.39 -5.43
C SER A 16 -6.77 11.27 -4.23
N PRO A 17 -6.34 12.38 -3.61
CA PRO A 17 -5.39 12.33 -2.50
C PRO A 17 -5.85 11.42 -1.35
N LYS A 18 -7.16 11.40 -1.07
CA LYS A 18 -7.75 10.53 -0.03
C LYS A 18 -7.55 9.04 -0.34
N VAL A 19 -7.84 8.62 -1.56
CA VAL A 19 -7.73 7.20 -1.98
C VAL A 19 -6.27 6.76 -2.00
N VAL A 20 -5.38 7.62 -2.50
CA VAL A 20 -3.94 7.36 -2.50
C VAL A 20 -3.42 7.19 -1.07
N THR A 21 -3.74 8.10 -0.14
CA THR A 21 -3.29 8.00 1.25
C THR A 21 -3.75 6.71 1.93
N ILE A 22 -5.02 6.32 1.76
CA ILE A 22 -5.54 5.08 2.35
C ILE A 22 -4.81 3.86 1.78
N SER A 23 -4.63 3.81 0.46
CA SER A 23 -3.94 2.72 -0.22
C SER A 23 -2.47 2.61 0.21
N THR A 24 -1.79 3.76 0.39
CA THR A 24 -0.42 3.82 0.88
C THR A 24 -0.30 3.27 2.30
N VAL A 25 -1.19 3.66 3.21
CA VAL A 25 -1.18 3.16 4.59
C VAL A 25 -1.41 1.65 4.61
N LEU A 26 -2.32 1.13 3.79
CA LEU A 26 -2.59 -0.30 3.71
C LEU A 26 -1.39 -1.08 3.16
N LEU A 27 -0.78 -0.61 2.08
CA LEU A 27 0.39 -1.26 1.47
C LEU A 27 1.62 -1.20 2.38
N LEU A 28 2.00 -0.02 2.87
CA LEU A 28 3.18 0.11 3.72
C LEU A 28 2.96 -0.52 5.11
N GLY A 29 1.75 -0.41 5.65
CA GLY A 29 1.37 -1.05 6.92
C GLY A 29 1.43 -2.57 6.85
N SER A 30 0.94 -3.17 5.75
CA SER A 30 1.03 -4.62 5.54
C SER A 30 2.48 -5.09 5.38
N ILE A 31 3.30 -4.37 4.62
CA ILE A 31 4.73 -4.69 4.49
C ILE A 31 5.42 -4.61 5.86
N ALA A 32 5.18 -3.54 6.63
CA ALA A 32 5.78 -3.38 7.95
C ALA A 32 5.34 -4.50 8.91
N ALA A 33 4.04 -4.85 8.91
CA ALA A 33 3.52 -5.93 9.72
C ALA A 33 4.15 -7.28 9.35
N LEU A 34 4.33 -7.56 8.05
CA LEU A 34 5.00 -8.77 7.57
C LEU A 34 6.47 -8.82 7.99
N ILE A 35 7.18 -7.69 7.96
CA ILE A 35 8.58 -7.60 8.42
C ILE A 35 8.66 -7.89 9.93
N VAL A 36 7.82 -7.24 10.73
CA VAL A 36 7.78 -7.47 12.19
C VAL A 36 7.45 -8.93 12.50
N TRP A 37 6.46 -9.48 11.81
CA TRP A 37 6.09 -10.88 11.98
C TRP A 37 7.22 -11.82 11.57
N ALA A 38 7.90 -11.57 10.45
CA ALA A 38 9.04 -12.36 10.01
C ALA A 38 10.19 -12.32 11.03
N LEU A 39 10.45 -11.15 11.63
CA LEU A 39 11.47 -11.01 12.66
C LEU A 39 11.13 -11.83 13.91
N GLN A 40 9.88 -11.79 14.39
CA GLN A 40 9.42 -12.57 15.55
C GLN A 40 9.32 -14.07 15.26
N ALA A 41 8.93 -14.45 14.04
CA ALA A 41 8.75 -15.85 13.67
C ALA A 41 10.07 -16.56 13.37
N ALA A 42 11.01 -15.87 12.72
CA ALA A 42 12.30 -16.45 12.33
C ALA A 42 13.39 -16.28 13.39
N TYR A 43 13.28 -15.25 14.23
CA TYR A 43 14.26 -14.95 15.28
C TYR A 43 13.56 -14.81 16.63
N ALA A 44 14.26 -15.13 17.71
CA ALA A 44 13.76 -14.93 19.08
C ALA A 44 13.86 -13.44 19.50
N ILE A 45 13.30 -12.56 18.68
CA ILE A 45 13.14 -11.14 18.97
C ILE A 45 11.79 -11.00 19.66
N ASN A 46 11.78 -11.15 20.98
CA ASN A 46 10.67 -10.84 21.88
C ASN A 46 11.07 -9.70 22.81
#